data_AF-M5RLY5-F1
#
_entry.id   AF-M5RLY5-F1
#
_cell.length_a   1.000
_cell.length_b   1.000
_cell.length_c   1.000
_cell.angle_alpha   90.00
_cell.angle_beta   90.00
_cell.angle_gamma   90.00
#
_symmetry.space_group_name_H-M   'P 1'
#
loop_
_entity.id
_entity.type
_entity.pdbx_description
1 polymer ?
#
loop_
_entity_poly.entity_id
_entity_poly.type
_entity_poly.pdbx_seq_one_letter_code
_entity_poly.pdbx_strand_id
1 'polypeptide(L)'
;MNNRNLYRETQFTALQQTTRRHFLQGCTTGMGAMWMAMQQSAKAASQHYPTHDSQNPLSPVAPPLPAKAKRVIFLHMIGAPSQLELFDYKPDLKRLDGKHTPQSFLEGKRFAFIQGT
;
A
#
# COMPACT_ATOMS: atom_id res chain seq x y z
N MET A 1 24.06 54.08 -15.63
CA MET A 1 23.36 52.81 -15.32
C MET A 1 22.89 52.87 -13.87
N ASN A 2 21.64 52.55 -13.58
CA ASN A 2 21.05 52.71 -12.25
C ASN A 2 21.37 51.47 -11.39
N ASN A 3 22.21 51.63 -10.36
CA ASN A 3 22.69 50.52 -9.51
C ASN A 3 21.55 49.70 -8.90
N ARG A 4 20.41 50.35 -8.61
CA ARG A 4 19.21 49.68 -8.06
C ARG A 4 18.58 48.67 -9.02
N ASN A 5 18.74 48.85 -10.33
CA ASN A 5 18.23 47.92 -11.34
C ASN A 5 19.14 46.68 -11.46
N LEU A 6 20.46 46.87 -11.40
CA LEU A 6 21.44 45.78 -11.40
C LEU A 6 21.23 44.82 -10.22
N TYR A 7 21.02 45.35 -9.01
CA TYR A 7 20.73 44.50 -7.84
C TYR A 7 19.43 43.70 -7.97
N ARG A 8 18.41 44.26 -8.64
CA ARG A 8 17.15 43.53 -8.86
C ARG A 8 17.31 42.43 -9.92
N GLU A 9 18.07 42.72 -10.96
CA GLU A 9 18.35 41.77 -12.04
C GLU A 9 19.18 40.58 -11.54
N THR A 10 20.23 40.81 -10.74
CA THR A 10 21.01 39.72 -10.15
C THR A 10 20.20 38.85 -9.20
N GLN A 11 19.33 39.46 -8.38
CA GLN A 11 18.41 38.73 -7.50
C GLN A 11 17.42 37.88 -8.31
N PHE A 12 16.89 38.43 -9.41
CA PHE A 12 15.99 37.71 -10.30
C PHE A 12 16.66 36.51 -10.99
N THR A 13 17.87 36.70 -11.54
CA THR A 13 18.66 35.62 -12.16
C THR A 13 19.02 34.53 -11.15
N ALA A 14 19.39 34.89 -9.92
CA ALA A 14 19.66 33.92 -8.86
C ALA A 14 18.40 33.09 -8.50
N LEU A 15 17.24 33.72 -8.41
CA LEU A 15 15.97 33.03 -8.17
C LEU A 15 15.58 32.09 -9.33
N GLN A 16 15.85 32.48 -10.58
CA GLN A 16 15.65 31.63 -11.76
C GLN A 16 16.52 30.36 -11.72
N GLN A 17 17.75 30.46 -11.20
CA GLN A 17 18.65 29.30 -11.06
C GLN A 17 18.26 28.40 -9.87
N THR A 18 17.60 28.95 -8.85
CA THR A 18 17.25 28.20 -7.63
C THR A 18 15.91 27.45 -7.77
N THR A 19 14.98 27.96 -8.59
CA THR A 19 13.64 27.39 -8.66
C THR A 19 13.55 26.17 -9.59
N ARG A 20 13.08 25.05 -9.02
CA ARG A 20 12.80 23.81 -9.77
C ARG A 20 11.89 24.04 -10.99
N ARG A 21 10.92 24.95 -10.89
CA ARG A 21 9.98 25.28 -11.97
C ARG A 21 10.68 25.86 -13.21
N HIS A 22 11.64 26.76 -13.03
CA HIS A 22 12.37 27.38 -14.13
C HIS A 22 13.34 26.38 -14.78
N PHE A 23 14.02 25.55 -13.99
CA PHE A 23 14.83 24.43 -14.49
C PHE A 23 14.01 23.46 -15.35
N LEU A 24 12.85 23.02 -14.86
CA LEU A 24 11.98 22.09 -15.59
C LEU A 24 11.38 22.73 -16.86
N GLN A 25 11.14 24.04 -16.86
CA GLN A 25 10.65 24.78 -18.03
C GLN A 25 11.68 24.81 -19.17
N GLY A 26 12.98 24.91 -18.86
CA GLY A 26 14.06 24.94 -19.85
C GLY A 26 14.52 23.57 -20.37
N CYS A 27 14.18 22.47 -19.67
CA CYS A 27 14.70 21.12 -19.95
C CYS A 27 13.70 20.16 -20.62
N THR A 28 12.58 20.64 -21.14
CA THR A 28 11.49 19.80 -21.70
C THR A 28 11.94 18.91 -22.86
N THR A 29 12.75 19.43 -23.78
CA THR A 29 13.26 18.68 -24.94
C THR A 29 14.27 17.59 -24.55
N GLY A 30 15.10 17.84 -23.52
CA GLY A 30 16.13 16.89 -23.07
C GLY A 30 15.56 15.67 -22.36
N MET A 31 14.47 15.86 -21.59
CA MET A 31 13.81 14.75 -20.89
C MET A 31 13.16 13.74 -21.86
N GLY A 32 12.58 14.20 -22.96
CA GLY A 32 12.01 13.32 -23.99
C GLY A 32 13.07 12.49 -24.71
N ALA A 33 14.20 13.10 -25.06
CA ALA A 33 15.34 12.40 -25.64
C ALA A 33 15.94 11.36 -24.67
N MET A 34 16.03 11.72 -23.37
CA MET A 34 16.49 10.79 -22.33
C MET A 34 15.53 9.62 -22.13
N TRP A 35 14.21 9.85 -22.17
CA TRP A 35 13.20 8.79 -22.10
C TRP A 35 13.26 7.83 -23.29
N MET A 36 13.42 8.35 -24.51
CA MET A 36 13.58 7.49 -25.69
C MET A 36 14.89 6.71 -25.66
N ALA A 37 16.00 7.32 -25.23
CA ALA A 37 17.27 6.64 -25.03
C ALA A 37 17.16 5.53 -23.96
N MET A 38 16.47 5.81 -22.85
CA MET A 38 16.19 4.82 -21.80
C MET A 38 15.29 3.68 -22.30
N GLN A 39 14.36 3.94 -23.22
CA GLN A 39 13.51 2.90 -23.80
C GLN A 39 14.28 1.92 -24.68
N GLN A 40 15.28 2.40 -25.41
CA GLN A 40 16.20 1.55 -26.15
C GLN A 40 17.01 0.65 -25.19
N SER A 41 17.46 1.19 -24.06
CA SER A 41 18.11 0.42 -22.99
C SER A 41 17.14 -0.51 -22.23
N ALA A 42 15.87 -0.16 -22.11
CA ALA A 42 14.84 -0.97 -21.44
C ALA A 42 14.51 -2.25 -22.22
N LYS A 43 14.67 -2.27 -23.55
CA LYS A 43 14.57 -3.50 -24.35
C LYS A 43 15.61 -4.56 -23.97
N ALA A 44 16.78 -4.14 -23.46
CA ALA A 44 17.81 -5.04 -22.95
C ALA A 44 17.56 -5.49 -21.49
N ALA A 45 16.67 -4.81 -20.75
CA ALA A 45 16.30 -5.13 -19.37
C ALA A 45 15.05 -6.04 -19.26
N SER A 46 14.59 -6.61 -20.37
CA SER A 46 13.33 -7.36 -20.51
C SER A 46 13.24 -8.68 -19.73
N GLN A 47 14.25 -9.04 -18.92
CA GLN A 47 14.24 -10.29 -18.14
C GLN A 47 13.28 -10.31 -16.93
N HIS A 48 12.57 -9.22 -16.64
CA HIS A 48 11.76 -9.08 -15.42
C HIS A 48 10.26 -8.89 -15.67
N TYR A 49 9.75 -9.19 -16.87
CA TYR A 49 8.29 -9.24 -17.05
C TYR A 49 7.74 -10.61 -16.62
N PRO A 50 6.65 -10.64 -15.83
CA PRO A 50 6.01 -11.90 -15.46
C PRO A 50 5.51 -12.60 -16.73
N THR A 51 6.14 -13.72 -17.09
CA THR A 51 5.72 -14.55 -18.23
C THR A 51 4.61 -15.48 -17.78
N HIS A 52 3.42 -15.31 -18.35
CA HIS A 52 2.31 -16.24 -18.14
C HIS A 52 2.47 -17.47 -19.05
N ASP A 53 2.15 -18.65 -18.53
CA ASP A 53 2.02 -19.85 -19.35
C ASP A 53 0.81 -19.69 -20.28
N SER A 54 1.02 -19.86 -21.59
CA SER A 54 -0.05 -19.76 -22.59
C SER A 54 -1.06 -20.91 -22.49
N GLN A 55 -0.65 -22.05 -21.94
CA GLN A 55 -1.54 -23.21 -21.72
C GLN A 55 -2.29 -23.11 -20.39
N ASN A 56 -1.79 -22.31 -19.44
CA ASN A 56 -2.46 -22.06 -18.16
C ASN A 56 -2.30 -20.59 -17.72
N PRO A 57 -3.10 -19.67 -18.28
CA PRO A 57 -2.96 -18.23 -18.04
C PRO A 57 -3.18 -17.79 -16.58
N LEU A 58 -3.90 -18.61 -15.80
CA LEU A 58 -4.21 -18.38 -14.39
C LEU A 58 -3.18 -19.00 -13.44
N SER A 59 -2.12 -19.62 -13.97
CA SER A 59 -1.03 -20.13 -13.14
C SER A 59 -0.35 -18.99 -12.36
N PRO A 60 0.06 -19.21 -11.10
CA PRO A 60 0.78 -18.20 -10.34
C PRO A 60 2.08 -17.82 -11.04
N VAL A 61 2.31 -16.51 -11.23
CA VAL A 61 3.56 -16.00 -11.82
C VAL A 61 4.45 -15.42 -10.72
N ALA A 62 5.74 -15.75 -10.77
CA ALA A 62 6.71 -15.18 -9.86
C ALA A 62 6.81 -13.65 -10.06
N PRO A 63 6.80 -12.86 -8.96
CA PRO A 63 6.97 -11.42 -9.08
C PRO A 63 8.36 -11.09 -9.65
N PRO A 64 8.49 -9.98 -10.39
CA PRO A 64 9.77 -9.52 -10.95
C PRO A 64 10.89 -9.30 -9.91
N LEU A 65 10.53 -9.11 -8.65
CA LEU A 65 11.47 -8.82 -7.58
C LEU A 65 11.16 -9.70 -6.36
N PRO A 66 12.18 -10.12 -5.59
CA PRO A 66 11.95 -10.85 -4.35
C PRO A 66 11.13 -9.99 -3.38
N ALA A 67 10.03 -10.54 -2.89
CA ALA A 67 9.20 -9.85 -1.91
C ALA A 67 9.97 -9.67 -0.59
N LYS A 68 10.02 -8.43 -0.09
CA LYS A 68 10.60 -8.10 1.24
C LYS A 68 9.60 -7.31 2.06
N ALA A 69 9.01 -7.94 3.07
CA ALA A 69 8.20 -7.24 4.06
C ALA A 69 9.10 -6.36 4.93
N LYS A 70 8.93 -5.03 4.86
CA LYS A 70 9.69 -4.08 5.70
C LYS A 70 8.99 -3.77 7.02
N ARG A 71 7.66 -3.89 7.04
CA ARG A 71 6.80 -3.58 8.20
C ARG A 71 5.59 -4.51 8.14
N VAL A 72 5.19 -5.02 9.29
CA VAL A 72 3.97 -5.81 9.47
C VAL A 72 3.07 -5.04 10.43
N ILE A 73 1.87 -4.71 9.99
CA ILE A 73 0.86 -4.07 10.84
C ILE A 73 -0.11 -5.17 11.26
N PHE A 74 -0.14 -5.48 12.55
CA PHE A 74 -1.08 -6.42 13.14
C PHE A 74 -2.13 -5.67 13.93
N LEU A 75 -3.41 -5.89 13.61
CA LEU A 75 -4.54 -5.27 14.28
C LEU A 75 -5.26 -6.33 15.09
N HIS A 76 -5.21 -6.22 16.42
CA HIS A 76 -6.04 -7.03 17.32
C HIS A 76 -7.36 -6.30 17.57
N MET A 77 -8.42 -6.71 16.88
CA MET A 77 -9.75 -6.14 17.03
C MET A 77 -10.52 -6.93 18.10
N ILE A 78 -10.79 -6.29 19.24
CA ILE A 78 -11.65 -6.85 20.29
C ILE A 78 -13.08 -6.89 19.76
N GLY A 79 -13.69 -8.06 19.74
CA GLY A 79 -15.08 -8.26 19.30
C GLY A 79 -15.27 -8.64 17.82
N ALA A 80 -14.19 -8.74 17.04
CA ALA A 80 -14.28 -9.32 15.69
C ALA A 80 -14.30 -10.86 15.75
N PRO A 81 -14.97 -11.54 14.80
CA PRO A 81 -14.86 -12.99 14.67
C PRO A 81 -13.40 -13.38 14.46
N SER A 82 -12.92 -14.38 15.21
CA SER A 82 -11.56 -14.88 15.02
C SER A 82 -11.36 -15.43 13.61
N GLN A 83 -10.12 -15.49 13.10
CA GLN A 83 -9.84 -16.06 11.78
C GLN A 83 -10.39 -17.48 11.61
N LEU A 84 -10.41 -18.27 12.70
CA LEU A 84 -10.97 -19.62 12.71
C LEU A 84 -12.50 -19.63 12.62
N GLU A 85 -13.15 -18.57 13.08
CA GLU A 85 -14.61 -18.43 13.13
C GLU A 85 -15.21 -17.85 11.84
N LEU A 86 -14.39 -17.24 10.96
CA LEU A 86 -14.87 -16.52 9.77
C LEU A 86 -15.53 -17.42 8.71
N PHE A 87 -15.05 -18.66 8.56
CA PHE A 87 -15.46 -19.55 7.47
C PHE A 87 -16.13 -20.84 7.94
N ASP A 88 -16.41 -20.95 9.24
CA ASP A 88 -17.05 -22.12 9.81
C ASP A 88 -18.56 -21.88 9.99
N TYR A 89 -19.37 -22.74 9.37
CA TYR A 89 -20.82 -22.63 9.46
C TYR A 89 -21.32 -23.23 10.77
N LYS A 90 -21.81 -22.38 11.67
CA LYS A 90 -22.28 -22.76 13.01
C LYS A 90 -23.82 -22.65 13.13
N PRO A 91 -24.59 -23.64 12.64
CA PRO A 91 -26.05 -23.57 12.62
C PRO A 91 -26.67 -23.51 14.03
N ASP A 92 -26.03 -24.13 15.01
CA ASP A 92 -26.52 -24.11 16.40
C ASP A 92 -26.40 -22.75 17.06
N LEU A 93 -25.35 -21.97 16.77
CA LEU A 93 -25.25 -20.59 17.24
C LEU A 93 -26.40 -19.76 16.70
N LYS A 94 -26.71 -19.90 15.40
CA LYS A 94 -27.85 -19.22 14.78
C LYS A 94 -29.19 -19.62 15.40
N ARG A 95 -29.37 -20.90 15.74
CA ARG A 95 -30.60 -21.43 16.35
C ARG A 95 -30.79 -20.98 17.82
N LEU A 96 -29.68 -20.73 18.51
CA LEU A 96 -29.65 -20.35 19.92
C LEU A 96 -29.49 -18.85 20.14
N ASP A 97 -29.39 -18.08 19.06
CA ASP A 97 -29.25 -16.62 19.11
C ASP A 97 -30.41 -15.98 19.88
N GLY A 98 -30.09 -15.01 20.74
CA GLY A 98 -31.04 -14.31 21.61
C GLY A 98 -31.67 -15.12 22.75
N LYS A 99 -31.32 -16.41 22.91
CA LYS A 99 -31.84 -17.22 24.03
C LYS A 99 -30.99 -17.04 25.28
N HIS A 100 -31.63 -17.09 26.44
CA HIS A 100 -30.91 -17.10 27.72
C HIS A 100 -29.96 -18.29 27.79
N THR A 101 -28.76 -18.05 28.33
CA THR A 101 -27.78 -19.10 28.56
C THR A 101 -28.31 -20.05 29.64
N PRO A 102 -28.27 -21.38 29.43
CA PRO A 102 -28.76 -22.32 30.43
C PRO A 102 -27.96 -22.22 31.74
N GLN A 103 -28.66 -22.35 32.86
CA GLN A 103 -28.08 -22.16 34.20
C GLN A 103 -26.90 -23.10 34.49
N SER A 104 -26.90 -24.31 33.92
CA SER A 104 -25.80 -25.28 34.03
C SER A 104 -24.46 -24.77 33.51
N PHE A 105 -24.45 -23.76 32.62
CA PHE A 105 -23.23 -23.12 32.13
C PHE A 105 -22.75 -21.97 33.01
N LEU A 106 -23.62 -21.43 33.87
CA LEU A 106 -23.36 -20.28 34.73
C LEU A 106 -22.99 -20.70 36.16
N GLU A 107 -23.57 -21.78 36.66
CA GLU A 107 -23.37 -22.28 38.02
C GLU A 107 -21.90 -22.55 38.35
N GLY A 108 -21.43 -21.99 39.47
CA GLY A 108 -20.08 -22.20 39.98
C GLY A 108 -18.96 -21.52 39.19
N LYS A 109 -19.27 -20.75 38.14
CA LYS A 109 -18.27 -20.06 37.31
C LYS A 109 -18.20 -18.57 37.61
N ARG A 110 -16.97 -18.05 37.72
CA ARG A 110 -16.70 -16.62 37.81
C ARG A 110 -16.19 -16.11 36.47
N PHE A 111 -17.00 -15.35 35.76
CA PHE A 111 -16.60 -14.75 34.49
C PHE A 111 -15.92 -13.39 34.71
N ALA A 112 -14.99 -13.04 33.82
CA ALA A 112 -14.21 -11.81 33.93
C ALA A 112 -15.01 -10.54 33.60
N PHE A 113 -15.99 -10.64 32.69
CA PHE A 113 -16.66 -9.46 32.10
C PHE A 113 -18.20 -9.55 32.07
N ILE A 114 -18.78 -10.69 32.44
CA ILE A 114 -20.24 -10.89 32.46
C ILE A 114 -20.70 -11.36 33.84
N GLN A 115 -21.85 -10.86 34.30
CA GLN A 115 -22.50 -11.38 35.51
C GLN A 115 -23.35 -12.60 35.11
N GLY A 116 -23.12 -13.74 35.77
CA GLY A 116 -23.86 -14.98 35.54
C GLY A 116 -25.20 -15.00 36.29
N THR A 117 -26.00 -13.94 36.13
CA THR A 117 -27.35 -13.83 36.68
C THR A 117 -28.40 -13.98 35.60
#